data_AF-A0A945PPJ3-F1
#
_entry.id   AF-A0A945PPJ3-F1
#
_cell.length_a   1.000
_cell.length_b   1.000
_cell.length_c   1.000
_cell.angle_alpha   90.00
_cell.angle_beta   90.00
_cell.angle_gamma   90.00
#
_symmetry.space_group_name_H-M   'P 1'
#
loop_
_entity.id
_entity.type
_entity.pdbx_description
1 polymer ?
#
loop_
_entity_poly.entity_id
_entity_poly.type
_entity_poly.pdbx_seq_one_letter_code
_entity_poly.pdbx_strand_id
1 'polypeptide(L)' 'MSNSLPEAIAHPTAVVMPGSELSPGVEIGPYAVIEPGVEVGANVKIGPHVHLLGRTLIGAGTVIGSG' A
#
# COMPACT_ATOMS: atom_id res chain seq x y z
N MET A 1 23.43 7.41 -11.83
CA MET A 1 22.06 7.50 -12.36
C MET A 1 21.12 6.98 -11.28
N SER A 2 20.67 7.84 -10.38
CA SER A 2 19.72 7.46 -9.32
C SER A 2 18.33 7.36 -9.93
N ASN A 3 17.93 6.17 -10.36
CA ASN A 3 16.55 5.92 -10.73
C ASN A 3 15.76 5.80 -9.42
N SER A 4 15.31 6.94 -8.87
CA SER A 4 14.43 6.96 -7.71
C SER A 4 13.14 6.26 -8.12
N LEU A 5 12.85 5.13 -7.47
CA LEU A 5 11.57 4.46 -7.63
C LEU A 5 10.45 5.47 -7.27
N PRO A 6 9.34 5.50 -8.01
CA PRO A 6 8.23 6.37 -7.68
C PRO A 6 7.73 6.07 -6.26
N GLU A 7 7.41 7.12 -5.49
CA GLU A 7 6.75 6.97 -4.20
C GLU A 7 5.43 6.21 -4.33
N ALA A 8 4.90 5.71 -3.22
CA ALA A 8 3.60 5.04 -3.22
C ALA A 8 2.51 5.94 -3.82
N ILE A 9 1.69 5.37 -4.71
CA ILE A 9 0.61 6.06 -5.40
C ILE A 9 -0.72 5.61 -4.77
N ALA A 10 -1.36 6.50 -4.02
CA ALA A 10 -2.66 6.24 -3.42
C ALA A 10 -3.78 6.97 -4.18
N HIS A 11 -4.87 6.27 -4.46
CA HIS A 11 -6.08 6.91 -4.96
C HIS A 11 -6.57 7.98 -3.95
N PRO A 12 -7.13 9.12 -4.38
CA PRO A 12 -7.55 10.20 -3.47
C PRO A 12 -8.57 9.79 -2.39
N THR A 13 -9.30 8.69 -2.60
CA THR A 13 -10.27 8.15 -1.63
C THR A 13 -9.70 7.04 -0.75
N ALA A 14 -8.47 6.59 -0.99
CA ALA A 14 -7.78 5.66 -0.11
C ALA A 14 -7.40 6.40 1.18
N VAL A 15 -7.48 5.69 2.30
CA VAL A 15 -7.09 6.21 3.61
C VAL A 15 -5.83 5.51 4.06
N VAL A 16 -4.72 6.24 4.10
CA VAL A 16 -3.44 5.75 4.61
C VAL A 16 -3.17 6.44 5.95
N MET A 17 -3.22 5.68 7.04
CA MET A 17 -3.04 6.24 8.38
C MET A 17 -1.54 6.43 8.70
N PRO A 18 -1.18 7.46 9.47
CA PRO A 18 0.19 7.63 9.96
C PRO A 18 0.68 6.40 10.73
N GLY A 19 1.92 5.99 10.50
CA GLY A 19 2.51 4.78 11.09
C GLY A 19 2.34 3.52 10.25
N SER A 20 1.80 3.62 9.04
CA SER A 20 1.97 2.61 7.99
C SER A 20 3.28 2.86 7.22
N GLU A 21 3.93 1.79 6.78
CA GLU A 21 5.18 1.83 6.03
C GLU A 21 4.97 1.29 4.61
N LEU A 22 5.08 2.17 3.61
CA LEU A 22 4.87 1.84 2.21
C LEU A 22 6.17 1.99 1.43
N SER A 23 6.64 0.89 0.85
CA SER A 23 7.80 0.92 -0.03
C SER A 23 7.48 1.61 -1.38
N PRO A 24 8.51 2.03 -2.14
CA PRO A 24 8.29 2.60 -3.47
C PRO A 24 7.54 1.67 -4.44
N GLY A 25 6.78 2.26 -5.34
CA GLY A 25 5.99 1.54 -6.36
C GLY A 25 4.72 0.87 -5.84
N VAL A 26 4.34 1.08 -4.57
CA VAL A 26 3.04 0.61 -4.06
C VAL A 26 1.91 1.36 -4.74
N GLU A 27 0.89 0.64 -5.22
CA GLU A 27 -0.32 1.20 -5.81
C GLU A 27 -1.53 0.87 -4.92
N ILE A 28 -2.31 1.88 -4.52
CA ILE A 28 -3.45 1.72 -3.61
C ILE A 28 -4.74 2.15 -4.30
N GLY A 29 -5.66 1.19 -4.45
CA GLY A 29 -6.97 1.38 -5.06
C GLY A 29 -7.94 2.23 -4.23
N PRO A 30 -9.05 2.69 -4.83
CA PRO A 30 -10.04 3.54 -4.16
C PRO A 30 -10.65 2.85 -2.95
N TYR A 31 -10.90 3.64 -1.90
CA TYR A 31 -11.52 3.20 -0.65
C TYR A 31 -10.77 2.12 0.13
N ALA A 32 -9.54 1.81 -0.25
CA ALA A 32 -8.67 0.98 0.58
C ALA A 32 -8.30 1.73 1.86
N VAL A 33 -8.18 0.99 2.97
CA VAL A 33 -7.81 1.52 4.28
C VAL A 33 -6.56 0.80 4.76
N ILE A 34 -5.52 1.57 5.06
CA ILE A 34 -4.24 1.07 5.57
C ILE A 34 -4.05 1.60 6.98
N GLU A 35 -4.11 0.71 7.97
CA GLU A 35 -3.95 1.07 9.38
C GLU A 35 -2.48 1.19 9.82
N PRO A 36 -2.21 1.82 10.97
CA PRO A 36 -0.87 1.87 11.54
C PRO A 36 -0.32 0.47 11.83
N GLY A 37 0.99 0.30 11.62
CA GLY A 37 1.70 -0.98 11.84
C GLY A 37 1.68 -1.93 10.63
N VAL A 38 1.04 -1.55 9.53
CA VAL A 38 1.10 -2.27 8.25
C VAL A 38 2.40 -1.92 7.53
N GLU A 39 3.13 -2.95 7.09
CA GLU A 39 4.36 -2.84 6.30
C GLU A 39 4.13 -3.43 4.90
N VAL A 40 4.30 -2.62 3.86
CA VAL A 40 4.06 -3.00 2.46
C VAL A 40 5.36 -2.94 1.67
N GLY A 41 5.77 -4.09 1.14
CA GLY A 41 6.94 -4.23 0.28
C GLY A 41 6.80 -3.53 -1.07
N ALA A 42 7.91 -3.37 -1.78
CA ALA A 42 7.96 -2.64 -3.05
C ALA A 42 7.07 -3.27 -4.13
N ASN A 43 6.50 -2.44 -5.01
CA ASN A 43 5.69 -2.86 -6.15
C ASN A 43 4.45 -3.70 -5.80
N VAL A 44 3.90 -3.55 -4.59
CA VAL A 44 2.64 -4.20 -4.20
C VAL A 44 1.46 -3.45 -4.81
N LYS A 45 0.44 -4.18 -5.26
CA LYS A 45 -0.83 -3.62 -5.74
C LYS A 45 -1.95 -3.98 -4.78
N ILE A 46 -2.59 -2.96 -4.21
CA ILE A 46 -3.72 -3.09 -3.28
C ILE A 46 -4.99 -2.70 -4.03
N GLY A 47 -5.91 -3.66 -4.17
CA GLY A 47 -7.21 -3.47 -4.82
C GLY A 47 -8.13 -2.50 -4.08
N PRO A 48 -9.23 -2.08 -4.72
CA PRO A 48 -10.24 -1.25 -4.09
C PRO A 48 -10.91 -1.99 -2.92
N HIS A 49 -11.38 -1.21 -1.93
CA HIS A 49 -12.08 -1.68 -0.73
C HIS A 49 -11.29 -2.56 0.25
N VAL A 50 -10.02 -2.86 -0.05
CA VAL A 50 -9.16 -3.64 0.85
C VAL A 50 -8.92 -2.91 2.18
N HIS A 51 -9.08 -3.62 3.29
CA HIS A 51 -8.74 -3.12 4.62
C HIS A 51 -7.55 -3.91 5.18
N LEU A 52 -6.40 -3.25 5.34
CA LEU A 52 -5.21 -3.81 5.98
C LEU A 52 -5.12 -3.31 7.41
N LEU A 53 -5.04 -4.24 8.35
CA LEU A 53 -5.17 -4.01 9.80
C LEU A 53 -3.86 -4.31 10.53
N GLY A 54 -3.50 -3.45 11.49
CA GLY A 54 -2.46 -3.69 12.50
C GLY A 54 -1.12 -4.24 11.98
N ARG A 55 -0.50 -5.16 12.77
CA ARG A 55 0.78 -5.82 12.45
C ARG A 55 0.64 -6.80 11.28
N THR A 56 0.70 -6.27 10.07
CA THR A 56 0.60 -7.03 8.82
C THR A 56 1.79 -6.69 7.93
N LEU A 57 2.51 -7.72 7.48
CA LEU A 57 3.62 -7.59 6.53
C LEU A 57 3.23 -8.19 5.19
N ILE A 58 3.37 -7.39 4.13
CA ILE A 58 3.13 -7.83 2.75
C ILE A 58 4.45 -7.82 1.99
N GLY A 59 4.81 -8.98 1.43
CA GLY A 59 6.01 -9.13 0.63
C GLY A 59 5.95 -8.34 -0.69
N ALA A 60 7.12 -7.93 -1.18
CA ALA A 60 7.25 -7.20 -2.43
C ALA A 60 6.63 -7.95 -3.63
N GLY A 61 6.02 -7.22 -4.57
CA GLY A 61 5.38 -7.77 -5.77
C GLY A 61 4.08 -8.53 -5.54
N THR A 62 3.53 -8.50 -4.32
CA THR A 62 2.21 -9.10 -4.01
C THR A 62 1.08 -8.31 -4.68
N VAL A 63 0.03 -9.03 -5.11
CA VAL A 63 -1.23 -8.43 -5.56
C VAL A 63 -2.34 -8.86 -4.61
N ILE A 64 -2.99 -7.88 -3.98
CA ILE A 64 -4.20 -8.07 -3.19
C ILE A 64 -5.37 -7.63 -4.06
N GLY A 65 -6.27 -8.57 -4.37
CA GLY A 65 -7.46 -8.29 -5.18
C GLY A 65 -8.45 -7.35 -4.49
N SER A 66 -9.54 -7.03 -5.16
CA SER A 66 -10.64 -6.26 -4.59
C SER A 66 -11.44 -7.09 -3.58
N GLY A 67 -11.84 -6.49 -2.47
CA GLY A 67 -12.69 -7.12 -1.46
C GLY A 67 -12.77 -6.28 -0.19
#